data_AF-A0A968RQW6-F1
#
_entry.id   AF-A0A968RQW6-F1
#
_cell.length_a   1.000
_cell.length_b   1.000
_cell.length_c   1.000
_cell.angle_alpha   90.00
_cell.angle_beta   90.00
_cell.angle_gamma   90.00
#
_symmetry.space_group_name_H-M   'P 1'
#
loop_
_entity.id
_entity.type
_entity.pdbx_description
1 polymer ?
#
loop_
_entity_poly.entity_id
_entity_poly.type
_entity_poly.pdbx_seq_one_letter_code
_entity_poly.pdbx_strand_id
1 'polypeptide(L)'
;MYNTIKSLTAQASSEEEKVAILYRYMQQNMRYVSVKLGIGGWQTFDATYVEQNKYGDCKALSNFMKAMLKVIDIPAYTVLVYAGESRLPYEVEEDFSFPRFNHVILHIPKLNYWLECTNPINPPNYLGSFTSDRNVLLVTEEGGKLIRTPRISNDLNRKISATEIHLETTGAATIKNSIQYGGTLQDDWRYYFLKKERKN
;
A
#
# COMPACT_ATOMS: atom_id res chain seq x y z
N MET A 1 6.31 20.03 -8.07
CA MET A 1 5.44 19.53 -6.98
C MET A 1 4.26 20.42 -6.63
N TYR A 2 4.47 21.54 -5.92
CA TYR A 2 3.42 22.16 -5.10
C TYR A 2 2.12 22.51 -5.86
N ASN A 3 2.24 23.25 -6.96
CA ASN A 3 1.09 23.64 -7.78
C ASN A 3 0.38 22.43 -8.42
N THR A 4 1.15 21.41 -8.83
CA THR A 4 0.60 20.16 -9.38
C THR A 4 -0.27 19.45 -8.35
N ILE A 5 0.21 19.31 -7.11
CA ILE A 5 -0.54 18.66 -6.03
C ILE A 5 -1.85 19.40 -5.77
N LYS A 6 -1.80 20.73 -5.60
CA LYS A 6 -3.01 21.55 -5.39
C LYS A 6 -4.01 21.39 -6.53
N SER A 7 -3.54 21.45 -7.77
CA SER A 7 -4.38 21.29 -8.97
C SER A 7 -5.06 19.91 -9.02
N LEU A 8 -4.30 18.83 -8.79
CA LEU A 8 -4.83 17.46 -8.78
C LEU A 8 -5.96 17.28 -7.76
N THR A 9 -5.87 17.96 -6.62
CA THR A 9 -6.82 17.82 -5.50
C THR A 9 -7.90 18.90 -5.45
N ALA A 10 -7.92 19.85 -6.40
CA ALA A 10 -8.76 21.04 -6.33
C ALA A 10 -10.27 20.72 -6.36
N GLN A 11 -10.65 19.66 -7.07
CA GLN A 11 -12.05 19.22 -7.23
C GLN A 11 -12.43 18.09 -6.28
N ALA A 12 -11.53 17.64 -5.41
CA ALA A 12 -11.80 16.56 -4.48
C ALA A 12 -12.72 17.02 -3.36
N SER A 13 -13.78 16.26 -3.12
CA SER A 13 -14.85 16.52 -2.17
C SER A 13 -14.52 16.12 -0.72
N SER A 14 -13.49 15.28 -0.53
CA SER A 14 -13.13 14.70 0.77
C SER A 14 -11.62 14.48 0.90
N GLU A 15 -11.13 14.28 2.13
CA GLU A 15 -9.71 13.96 2.36
C GLU A 15 -9.35 12.58 1.81
N GLU A 16 -10.27 11.62 1.89
CA GLU A 16 -10.15 10.29 1.32
C GLU A 16 -9.96 10.35 -0.19
N GLU A 17 -10.73 11.20 -0.89
CA GLU A 17 -10.59 11.41 -2.33
C GLU A 17 -9.25 12.07 -2.67
N LYS A 18 -8.82 13.07 -1.89
CA LYS A 18 -7.49 13.69 -2.06
C LYS A 18 -6.37 12.65 -1.91
N VAL A 19 -6.43 11.83 -0.87
CA VAL A 19 -5.45 10.75 -0.64
C VAL A 19 -5.46 9.77 -1.80
N ALA A 20 -6.63 9.36 -2.28
CA ALA A 20 -6.75 8.42 -3.40
C ALA A 20 -6.15 8.99 -4.70
N ILE A 21 -6.41 10.27 -5.01
CA ILE A 21 -5.85 10.95 -6.19
C ILE A 21 -4.32 11.00 -6.10
N LEU A 22 -3.77 11.44 -4.96
CA LEU A 22 -2.32 11.57 -4.79
C LEU A 22 -1.62 10.23 -4.75
N TYR A 23 -2.22 9.22 -4.12
CA TYR A 23 -1.68 7.88 -4.07
C TYR A 23 -1.62 7.26 -5.47
N ARG A 24 -2.69 7.42 -6.26
CA ARG A 24 -2.72 6.99 -7.67
C ARG A 24 -1.71 7.74 -8.52
N TYR A 25 -1.58 9.06 -8.34
CA TYR A 25 -0.58 9.86 -9.02
C TYR A 25 0.84 9.32 -8.74
N MET A 26 1.19 9.04 -7.48
CA MET A 26 2.48 8.44 -7.15
C MET A 26 2.67 7.08 -7.82
N GLN A 27 1.68 6.18 -7.73
CA GLN A 27 1.75 4.84 -8.32
C GLN A 27 1.99 4.86 -9.84
N GLN A 28 1.39 5.84 -10.54
CA GLN A 28 1.50 5.99 -11.99
C GLN A 28 2.80 6.68 -12.42
N ASN A 29 3.35 7.56 -11.60
CA ASN A 29 4.46 8.44 -11.98
C ASN A 29 5.80 8.05 -11.36
N MET A 30 5.82 7.18 -10.35
CA MET A 30 7.04 6.79 -9.62
C MET A 30 7.26 5.28 -9.70
N ARG A 31 8.52 4.87 -9.86
CA ARG A 31 8.91 3.46 -9.88
C ARG A 31 9.60 3.05 -8.59
N TYR A 32 9.28 1.87 -8.09
CA TYR A 32 10.05 1.28 -7.01
C TYR A 32 11.41 0.79 -7.51
N VAL A 33 12.49 1.24 -6.86
CA VAL A 33 13.86 0.78 -7.08
C VAL A 33 14.51 0.60 -5.71
N SER A 34 14.92 -0.63 -5.39
CA SER A 34 15.57 -0.93 -4.12
C SER A 34 16.98 -0.36 -4.09
N VAL A 35 17.20 0.69 -3.28
CA VAL A 35 18.53 1.28 -3.03
C VAL A 35 18.93 0.96 -1.60
N LYS A 36 20.01 0.19 -1.42
CA LYS A 36 20.46 -0.28 -0.09
C LYS A 36 21.96 -0.08 0.16
N LEU A 37 22.67 0.62 -0.73
CA LEU A 37 24.11 0.78 -0.63
C LEU A 37 24.47 1.84 0.42
N GLY A 38 25.30 1.46 1.40
CA GLY A 38 25.81 2.37 2.42
C GLY A 38 24.71 3.08 3.21
N ILE A 39 24.83 4.41 3.36
CA ILE A 39 23.88 5.23 4.11
C ILE A 39 22.47 5.21 3.50
N GLY A 40 22.34 4.92 2.19
CA GLY A 40 21.04 4.81 1.53
C GLY A 40 20.18 3.66 2.07
N GLY A 41 20.77 2.68 2.76
CA GLY A 41 20.00 1.67 3.51
C GLY A 41 19.18 2.24 4.66
N TRP A 42 19.54 3.43 5.17
CA TRP A 42 18.93 4.10 6.31
C TRP A 42 18.28 5.44 5.95
N GLN A 43 18.95 6.26 5.15
CA GLN A 43 18.52 7.61 4.79
C GLN A 43 17.57 7.59 3.58
N THR A 44 16.42 8.25 3.72
CA THR A 44 15.48 8.46 2.60
C THR A 44 16.00 9.53 1.63
N PHE A 45 15.63 9.41 0.35
CA PHE A 45 15.78 10.50 -0.59
C PHE A 45 14.77 11.63 -0.32
N ASP A 46 15.15 12.85 -0.71
CA ASP A 46 14.28 14.02 -0.71
C ASP A 46 13.11 13.83 -1.68
N ALA A 47 11.96 14.40 -1.34
CA ALA A 47 10.78 14.35 -2.20
C ALA A 47 11.04 15.00 -3.57
N THR A 48 11.87 16.04 -3.62
CA THR A 48 12.30 16.69 -4.87
C THR A 48 13.15 15.76 -5.73
N TYR A 49 14.02 14.96 -5.12
CA TYR A 49 14.82 13.95 -5.83
C TYR A 49 13.90 12.90 -6.48
N VAL A 50 12.94 12.36 -5.71
CA VAL A 50 11.96 11.39 -6.21
C VAL A 50 11.12 12.00 -7.34
N GLU A 51 10.68 13.25 -7.20
CA GLU A 51 9.91 13.93 -8.25
C GLU A 51 10.73 14.14 -9.53
N GLN A 52 12.01 14.49 -9.44
CA GLN A 52 12.86 14.71 -10.61
C GLN A 52 13.21 13.39 -11.31
N ASN A 53 13.56 12.37 -10.54
CA ASN A 53 14.09 11.10 -11.07
C ASN A 53 13.01 10.04 -11.31
N LYS A 54 11.80 10.24 -10.78
CA LYS A 54 10.65 9.35 -10.95
C LYS A 54 10.85 7.93 -10.39
N TYR A 55 11.69 7.78 -9.36
CA TYR A 55 11.87 6.52 -8.66
C TYR A 55 12.28 6.69 -7.20
N GLY A 56 12.11 5.61 -6.42
CA GLY A 56 12.57 5.54 -5.03
C GLY A 56 12.42 4.14 -4.42
N ASP A 57 13.07 3.92 -3.29
CA ASP A 57 12.85 2.73 -2.46
C ASP A 57 11.64 2.92 -1.51
N CYS A 58 11.45 2.03 -0.53
CA CYS A 58 10.30 2.09 0.37
C CYS A 58 10.25 3.36 1.22
N LYS A 59 11.41 3.86 1.63
CA LYS A 59 11.55 5.08 2.43
C LYS A 59 11.27 6.29 1.54
N ALA A 60 11.89 6.33 0.37
CA ALA A 60 11.77 7.44 -0.57
C ALA A 60 10.33 7.61 -1.08
N LEU A 61 9.63 6.53 -1.45
CA LEU A 61 8.24 6.61 -1.91
C LEU A 61 7.29 6.98 -0.76
N SER A 62 7.49 6.44 0.44
CA SER A 62 6.70 6.83 1.63
C SER A 62 6.92 8.30 2.00
N ASN A 63 8.17 8.78 1.94
CA ASN A 63 8.52 10.18 2.17
C ASN A 63 7.93 11.10 1.11
N PHE A 64 7.98 10.70 -0.16
CA PHE A 64 7.38 11.44 -1.26
C PHE A 64 5.86 11.59 -1.08
N MET A 65 5.16 10.49 -0.76
CA MET A 65 3.72 10.54 -0.45
C MET A 65 3.44 11.45 0.75
N LYS A 66 4.21 11.34 1.84
CA LYS A 66 4.11 12.23 3.01
C LYS A 66 4.26 13.70 2.62
N ALA A 67 5.22 14.03 1.75
CA ALA A 67 5.44 15.40 1.28
C ALA A 67 4.27 15.92 0.43
N MET A 68 3.68 15.10 -0.42
CA MET A 68 2.48 15.48 -1.19
C MET A 68 1.28 15.73 -0.26
N LEU A 69 1.06 14.87 0.73
CA LEU A 69 -0.02 15.06 1.72
C LEU A 69 0.18 16.33 2.56
N LYS A 70 1.43 16.64 2.92
CA LYS A 70 1.77 17.88 3.64
C LYS A 70 1.40 19.15 2.85
N VAL A 71 1.48 19.14 1.51
CA VAL A 71 1.11 20.29 0.67
C VAL A 71 -0.37 20.66 0.76
N ILE A 72 -1.22 19.68 1.12
CA ILE A 72 -2.67 19.83 1.27
C ILE A 72 -3.12 19.70 2.73
N ASP A 73 -2.18 19.92 3.66
CA ASP A 73 -2.42 19.94 5.11
C ASP A 73 -3.01 18.64 5.67
N ILE A 74 -2.65 17.48 5.11
CA ILE A 74 -2.98 16.16 5.64
C ILE A 74 -1.75 15.59 6.35
N PRO A 75 -1.73 15.52 7.70
CA PRO A 75 -0.62 14.93 8.45
C PRO A 75 -0.49 13.44 8.19
N ALA A 76 0.75 12.97 8.03
CA ALA A 76 1.07 11.57 7.86
C ALA A 76 2.42 11.22 8.50
N TYR A 77 2.55 9.98 8.96
CA TYR A 77 3.73 9.48 9.64
C TYR A 77 4.30 8.27 8.91
N THR A 78 5.63 8.25 8.79
CA THR A 78 6.35 7.06 8.31
C THR A 78 6.30 5.97 9.36
N VAL A 79 6.13 4.74 8.91
CA VAL A 79 6.00 3.57 9.77
C VAL A 79 7.08 2.57 9.37
N LEU A 80 7.91 2.16 10.33
CA LEU A 80 8.84 1.06 10.14
C LEU A 80 8.15 -0.26 10.42
N VAL A 81 8.26 -1.22 9.50
CA VAL A 81 7.60 -2.52 9.59
C VAL A 81 8.57 -3.63 9.17
N TYR A 82 8.45 -4.79 9.81
CA TYR A 82 9.03 -6.03 9.29
C TYR A 82 8.03 -6.65 8.32
N ALA A 83 8.29 -6.46 7.03
CA ALA A 83 7.47 -6.98 5.96
C ALA A 83 7.96 -8.36 5.47
N GLY A 84 7.01 -9.20 5.07
CA GLY A 84 7.28 -10.56 4.59
C GLY A 84 6.08 -11.49 4.75
N GLU A 85 6.10 -12.61 4.02
CA GLU A 85 5.02 -13.60 3.98
C GLU A 85 4.81 -14.33 5.31
N SER A 86 5.90 -14.59 6.03
CA SER A 86 5.86 -15.18 7.35
C SER A 86 5.78 -14.09 8.41
N ARG A 87 4.85 -14.22 9.36
CA ARG A 87 5.04 -13.56 10.66
C ARG A 87 6.35 -14.09 11.20
N LEU A 88 7.25 -13.19 11.56
CA LEU A 88 8.46 -13.59 12.27
C LEU A 88 8.10 -14.56 13.40
N PRO A 89 8.97 -15.52 13.74
CA PRO A 89 8.74 -16.35 14.93
C PRO A 89 8.63 -15.51 16.22
N TYR A 90 9.05 -14.24 16.18
CA TYR A 90 8.99 -13.27 17.28
C TYR A 90 8.51 -11.91 16.75
N GLU A 91 7.49 -11.32 17.39
CA GLU A 91 7.04 -9.96 17.08
C GLU A 91 8.02 -8.91 17.62
N VAL A 92 7.86 -7.65 17.22
CA VAL A 92 8.55 -6.54 17.90
C VAL A 92 7.93 -6.41 19.29
N GLU A 93 8.73 -6.61 20.33
CA GLU A 93 8.34 -6.53 21.73
C GLU A 93 8.53 -5.10 22.26
N GLU A 94 7.66 -4.66 23.17
CA GLU A 94 7.70 -3.29 23.71
C GLU A 94 8.88 -3.08 24.67
N ASP A 95 9.33 -4.14 25.33
CA ASP A 95 10.40 -4.16 26.33
C ASP A 95 11.78 -4.55 25.76
N PHE A 96 11.85 -4.89 24.47
CA PHE A 96 13.10 -5.26 23.81
C PHE A 96 13.39 -4.44 22.55
N SER A 97 14.28 -3.45 22.68
CA SER A 97 14.70 -2.59 21.57
C SER A 97 15.67 -3.29 20.62
N PHE A 98 15.16 -3.79 19.50
CA PHE A 98 15.97 -4.28 18.38
C PHE A 98 15.46 -3.69 17.06
N PRO A 99 16.32 -3.14 16.17
CA PRO A 99 15.90 -2.48 14.94
C PRO A 99 15.47 -3.50 13.86
N ARG A 100 14.43 -4.28 14.15
CA ARG A 100 13.95 -5.40 13.34
C ARG A 100 12.99 -4.94 12.24
N PHE A 101 13.29 -3.85 11.54
CA PHE A 101 12.46 -3.36 10.45
C PHE A 101 13.20 -3.49 9.12
N ASN A 102 12.50 -3.93 8.07
CA ASN A 102 13.08 -4.12 6.74
C ASN A 102 12.34 -3.32 5.66
N HIS A 103 11.25 -2.64 6.02
CA HIS A 103 10.36 -1.94 5.10
C HIS A 103 9.74 -0.69 5.75
N VAL A 104 9.25 0.23 4.92
CA VAL A 104 8.63 1.49 5.34
C VAL A 104 7.31 1.69 4.61
N ILE A 105 6.25 1.98 5.38
CA ILE A 105 4.92 2.35 4.90
C ILE A 105 4.50 3.70 5.48
N LEU A 106 3.29 4.17 5.16
CA LEU A 106 2.77 5.45 5.64
C LEU A 106 1.43 5.29 6.37
N HIS A 107 1.24 6.03 7.47
CA HIS A 107 -0.01 6.11 8.21
C HIS A 107 -0.56 7.54 8.23
N ILE A 108 -1.87 7.68 7.98
CA ILE A 108 -2.61 8.96 8.05
C ILE A 108 -3.57 8.88 9.24
N PRO A 109 -3.26 9.51 10.39
CA PRO A 109 -4.01 9.33 11.63
C PRO A 109 -5.48 9.73 11.53
N LYS A 110 -5.76 10.89 10.92
CA LYS A 110 -7.11 11.46 10.86
C LYS A 110 -8.12 10.53 10.15
N LEU A 111 -7.65 9.81 9.13
CA LEU A 111 -8.44 8.85 8.36
C LEU A 111 -8.28 7.41 8.87
N ASN A 112 -7.33 7.17 9.79
CA ASN A 112 -6.82 5.84 10.13
C ASN A 112 -6.40 5.03 8.88
N TYR A 113 -5.80 5.70 7.89
CA TYR A 113 -5.38 5.06 6.64
C TYR A 113 -3.97 4.53 6.71
N TRP A 114 -3.75 3.41 6.04
CA TRP A 114 -2.45 2.78 5.86
C TRP A 114 -2.12 2.67 4.38
N LEU A 115 -0.99 3.22 3.96
CA LEU A 115 -0.57 3.26 2.56
C LEU A 115 0.70 2.43 2.35
N GLU A 116 0.59 1.41 1.50
CA GLU A 116 1.72 0.62 1.02
C GLU A 116 2.33 1.31 -0.22
N CYS A 117 3.23 2.27 0.00
CA CYS A 117 3.72 3.15 -1.06
C CYS A 117 4.60 2.47 -2.13
N THR A 118 5.01 1.21 -1.93
CA THR A 118 5.78 0.46 -2.92
C THR A 118 4.93 -0.45 -3.81
N ASN A 119 3.63 -0.53 -3.55
CA ASN A 119 2.72 -1.32 -4.36
C ASN A 119 2.08 -0.45 -5.47
N PRO A 120 2.21 -0.82 -6.76
CA PRO A 120 1.73 0.01 -7.86
C PRO A 120 0.21 -0.10 -8.14
N ILE A 121 -0.51 -1.02 -7.50
CA ILE A 121 -1.90 -1.35 -7.85
C ILE A 121 -2.86 -1.48 -6.68
N ASN A 122 -2.36 -1.72 -5.47
CA ASN A 122 -3.23 -1.82 -4.31
C ASN A 122 -3.94 -0.47 -4.08
N PRO A 123 -5.21 -0.49 -3.63
CA PRO A 123 -5.91 0.73 -3.28
C PRO A 123 -5.32 1.36 -2.01
N PRO A 124 -5.58 2.66 -1.75
CA PRO A 124 -5.25 3.24 -0.47
C PRO A 124 -6.02 2.53 0.65
N ASN A 125 -5.47 2.56 1.87
CA ASN A 125 -6.05 1.89 3.04
C ASN A 125 -6.19 0.36 2.90
N TYR A 126 -5.25 -0.25 2.19
CA TYR A 126 -5.18 -1.71 2.06
C TYR A 126 -3.75 -2.19 2.27
N LEU A 127 -3.56 -3.04 3.29
CA LEU A 127 -2.31 -3.77 3.51
C LEU A 127 -2.56 -5.25 3.23
N GLY A 128 -1.78 -5.82 2.31
CA GLY A 128 -1.79 -7.25 2.02
C GLY A 128 -1.08 -8.07 3.11
N SER A 129 -0.88 -9.37 2.87
CA SER A 129 -0.16 -10.26 3.80
C SER A 129 1.26 -9.78 4.13
N PHE A 130 1.87 -9.00 3.24
CA PHE A 130 3.21 -8.44 3.36
C PHE A 130 3.40 -7.54 4.58
N THR A 131 2.39 -6.73 4.95
CA THR A 131 2.50 -5.68 6.00
C THR A 131 1.32 -5.60 6.98
N SER A 132 0.24 -6.36 6.75
CA SER A 132 -0.91 -6.42 7.66
C SER A 132 -0.62 -7.23 8.94
N ASP A 133 -1.29 -6.87 10.04
CA ASP A 133 -1.21 -7.54 11.34
C ASP A 133 0.24 -7.70 11.86
N ARG A 134 0.92 -6.57 12.10
CA ARG A 134 2.30 -6.47 12.59
C ARG A 134 2.43 -5.39 13.66
N ASN A 135 3.26 -5.61 14.67
CA ASN A 135 3.77 -4.53 15.52
C ASN A 135 4.75 -3.69 14.70
N VAL A 136 4.58 -2.37 14.75
CA VAL A 136 5.31 -1.40 13.93
C VAL A 136 5.73 -0.18 14.72
N LEU A 137 6.79 0.49 14.28
CA LEU A 137 7.24 1.75 14.87
C LEU A 137 6.75 2.93 14.04
N LEU A 138 5.80 3.68 14.58
CA LEU A 138 5.35 4.97 14.06
C LEU A 138 6.38 6.05 14.42
N VAL A 139 6.88 6.79 13.43
CA VAL A 139 7.83 7.88 13.66
C VAL A 139 7.09 9.22 13.65
N THR A 140 6.93 9.84 14.83
CA THR A 140 6.27 11.13 15.03
C THR A 140 7.27 12.22 15.44
N GLU A 141 6.80 13.46 15.53
CA GLU A 141 7.61 14.59 16.02
C GLU A 141 7.97 14.47 17.51
N GLU A 142 7.17 13.72 18.28
CA GLU A 142 7.38 13.45 19.70
C GLU A 142 8.29 12.24 19.96
N GLY A 143 8.64 11.49 18.90
CA GLY A 143 9.44 10.26 18.99
C GLY A 143 8.78 9.04 18.35
N GLY A 144 9.28 7.86 18.70
CA GLY A 144 8.75 6.59 18.22
C GLY A 144 7.59 6.08 19.05
N LYS A 145 6.51 5.61 18.41
CA LYS A 145 5.37 4.93 19.08
C LYS A 145 5.18 3.54 18.49
N LEU A 146 5.12 2.51 19.34
CA LEU A 146 4.77 1.17 18.90
C LEU A 146 3.25 1.05 18.75
N ILE A 147 2.80 0.62 17.58
CA ILE A 147 1.38 0.37 17.27
C ILE A 147 1.26 -0.90 16.43
N ARG A 148 0.04 -1.34 16.12
CA ARG A 148 -0.22 -2.51 15.29
C ARG A 148 -0.92 -2.15 13.99
N THR A 149 -0.43 -2.66 12.86
CA THR A 149 -1.13 -2.53 11.56
C THR A 149 -2.43 -3.32 11.57
N PRO A 150 -3.45 -2.89 10.79
CA PRO A 150 -4.74 -3.58 10.75
C PRO A 150 -4.59 -5.03 10.29
N ARG A 151 -5.42 -5.89 10.86
CA ARG A 151 -5.58 -7.27 10.43
C ARG A 151 -6.64 -7.35 9.34
N ILE A 152 -6.38 -8.15 8.30
CA ILE A 152 -7.41 -8.53 7.32
C ILE A 152 -8.42 -9.43 8.04
N SER A 153 -9.65 -8.96 8.21
CA SER A 153 -10.70 -9.74 8.87
C SER A 153 -11.10 -10.96 8.03
N ASN A 154 -11.62 -11.99 8.70
CA ASN A 154 -12.10 -13.20 8.03
C ASN A 154 -13.24 -12.88 7.04
N ASP A 155 -14.09 -11.89 7.34
CA ASP A 155 -15.19 -11.48 6.45
C ASP A 155 -14.71 -10.89 5.13
N LEU A 156 -13.55 -10.22 5.16
CA LEU A 156 -12.90 -9.72 3.95
C LEU A 156 -12.20 -10.84 3.20
N ASN A 157 -11.65 -11.84 3.88
CA ASN A 157 -10.93 -12.96 3.28
C ASN A 157 -11.87 -14.08 2.80
N ARG A 158 -12.67 -13.78 1.77
CA ARG A 158 -13.68 -14.70 1.22
C ARG A 158 -13.52 -14.95 -0.28
N LYS A 159 -14.00 -16.11 -0.74
CA LYS A 159 -14.21 -16.43 -2.15
C LYS A 159 -15.66 -16.87 -2.34
N ILE A 160 -16.42 -16.12 -3.15
CA ILE A 160 -17.81 -16.44 -3.48
C ILE A 160 -17.85 -16.87 -4.94
N SER A 161 -18.39 -18.04 -5.24
CA SER A 161 -18.53 -18.56 -6.62
C SER A 161 -19.99 -18.87 -6.89
N ALA A 162 -20.53 -18.31 -7.98
CA ALA A 162 -21.85 -18.60 -8.50
C ALA A 162 -21.70 -19.23 -9.89
N THR A 163 -22.28 -20.41 -10.10
CA THR A 163 -22.22 -21.13 -11.38
C THR A 163 -23.63 -21.41 -11.88
N GLU A 164 -23.91 -20.94 -13.08
CA GLU A 164 -25.13 -21.19 -13.82
C GLU A 164 -24.81 -22.19 -14.94
N ILE A 165 -25.55 -23.31 -14.96
CA ILE A 165 -25.34 -24.40 -15.92
C ILE A 165 -26.64 -24.58 -16.70
N HIS A 166 -26.57 -24.38 -18.01
CA HIS A 166 -27.66 -24.70 -18.94
C HIS A 166 -27.33 -26.01 -19.63
N LEU A 167 -28.05 -27.08 -19.30
CA LEU A 167 -27.96 -28.37 -19.98
C LEU A 167 -28.98 -28.45 -21.12
N GLU A 168 -28.51 -28.88 -22.28
CA GLU A 168 -29.34 -29.19 -23.43
C GLU A 168 -29.72 -30.68 -23.44
N THR A 169 -30.82 -31.01 -24.10
CA THR A 169 -31.29 -32.38 -24.27
C THR A 169 -30.33 -33.27 -25.08
N THR A 170 -29.42 -32.64 -25.83
CA THR A 170 -28.33 -33.29 -26.58
C THR A 170 -27.20 -33.79 -25.67
N GLY A 171 -27.20 -33.40 -24.39
CA GLY A 171 -26.09 -33.61 -23.47
C GLY A 171 -25.01 -32.51 -23.52
N ALA A 172 -25.16 -31.50 -24.39
CA ALA A 172 -24.33 -30.31 -24.35
C ALA A 172 -24.65 -29.45 -23.11
N ALA A 173 -23.70 -28.65 -22.66
CA ALA A 173 -23.91 -27.71 -21.56
C ALA A 173 -23.18 -26.39 -21.78
N THR A 174 -23.85 -25.28 -21.47
CA THR A 174 -23.24 -23.96 -21.33
C THR A 174 -23.07 -23.63 -19.86
N ILE A 175 -21.84 -23.30 -19.46
CA ILE A 175 -21.49 -22.98 -18.07
C ILE A 175 -21.07 -21.52 -17.99
N LYS A 176 -21.78 -20.76 -17.16
CA LYS A 176 -21.41 -19.38 -16.80
C LYS A 176 -21.01 -19.37 -15.33
N ASN A 177 -19.79 -18.94 -15.05
CA ASN A 177 -19.28 -18.87 -13.68
C ASN A 177 -18.87 -17.42 -13.35
N SER A 178 -19.24 -16.97 -12.15
CA SER A 178 -18.84 -15.68 -11.57
C SER A 178 -18.18 -15.94 -10.24
N ILE A 179 -16.96 -15.40 -10.05
CA ILE A 179 -16.21 -15.53 -8.79
C ILE A 179 -15.87 -14.14 -8.26
N GLN A 180 -16.19 -13.89 -7.00
CA GLN A 180 -15.74 -12.72 -6.25
C GLN A 180 -14.66 -13.15 -5.25
N TYR A 181 -13.49 -12.53 -5.34
CA TYR A 181 -12.36 -12.73 -4.42
C TYR A 181 -12.23 -11.53 -3.48
N GLY A 182 -11.98 -11.79 -2.21
CA GLY A 182 -11.67 -10.79 -1.19
C GLY A 182 -10.43 -11.14 -0.38
N GLY A 183 -9.95 -10.19 0.42
CA GLY A 183 -8.78 -10.38 1.29
C GLY A 183 -7.53 -10.66 0.47
N THR A 184 -6.67 -11.56 0.94
CA THR A 184 -5.39 -11.85 0.27
C THR A 184 -5.58 -12.58 -1.06
N LEU A 185 -6.66 -13.34 -1.23
CA LEU A 185 -6.95 -14.07 -2.49
C LEU A 185 -7.14 -13.14 -3.69
N GLN A 186 -7.56 -11.89 -3.45
CA GLN A 186 -7.75 -10.92 -4.54
C GLN A 186 -6.41 -10.37 -5.08
N ASP A 187 -5.34 -10.44 -4.30
CA ASP A 187 -4.07 -9.79 -4.63
C ASP A 187 -3.42 -10.45 -5.85
N ASP A 188 -3.43 -11.79 -5.91
CA ASP A 188 -2.95 -12.55 -7.06
C ASP A 188 -3.66 -12.16 -8.36
N TRP A 189 -4.98 -11.97 -8.29
CA TRP A 189 -5.78 -11.55 -9.44
C TRP A 189 -5.49 -10.11 -9.86
N ARG A 190 -5.31 -9.17 -8.91
CA ARG A 190 -4.89 -7.80 -9.23
C ARG A 190 -3.58 -7.78 -10.01
N TYR A 191 -2.59 -8.55 -9.57
CA TYR A 191 -1.30 -8.64 -10.27
C TYR A 191 -1.40 -9.32 -11.63
N TYR A 192 -2.23 -10.36 -11.75
CA TYR A 192 -2.46 -11.04 -13.02
C TYR A 192 -3.03 -10.07 -14.07
N PHE A 193 -4.06 -9.30 -13.71
CA PHE A 193 -4.66 -8.33 -14.63
C PHE A 193 -3.72 -7.18 -14.99
N LEU A 194 -2.92 -6.67 -14.04
CA LEU A 194 -1.90 -5.67 -14.33
C LEU A 194 -0.89 -6.14 -15.39
N LYS A 195 -0.41 -7.39 -15.26
CA LYS A 195 0.54 -7.96 -16.23
C LYS A 195 -0.07 -8.12 -17.62
N LYS A 196 -1.37 -8.38 -17.71
CA LYS A 196 -2.09 -8.51 -18.98
C LYS A 196 -2.21 -7.14 -19.68
N GLU A 197 -2.58 -6.09 -18.94
CA GLU A 197 -2.71 -4.73 -19.49
C GLU A 197 -1.38 -4.18 -20.02
N ARG A 198 -0.25 -4.48 -19.38
CA ARG A 198 1.08 -4.04 -19.83
C ARG A 198 1.63 -4.78 -21.06
N LYS A 199 0.99 -5.87 -21.48
CA LYS A 199 1.40 -6.67 -22.65
C LYS A 199 0.60 -6.33 -23.91
N ASN A 200 -0.46 -5.55 -23.78
CA ASN A 200 -1.28 -5.03 -24.88
C ASN A 200 -0.94 -3.55 -25.13
#